data_AF-A0A0K0D9W0-F1
#
_entry.id   AF-A0A0K0D9W0-F1
#
_cell.length_a   1.000
_cell.length_b   1.000
_cell.length_c   1.000
_cell.angle_alpha   90.00
_cell.angle_beta   90.00
_cell.angle_gamma   90.00
#
_symmetry.space_group_name_H-M   'P 1'
#
loop_
_entity.id
_entity.type
_entity.pdbx_description
1 polymer ?
#
loop_
_entity_poly.entity_id
_entity_poly.type
_entity_poly.pdbx_seq_one_letter_code
_entity_poly.pdbx_strand_id
1 'polypeptide(L)'
;MANYEYPFHDHFFVFYIFLGSILLVLNLQTMMVIRRSKRLWVLSAYRLIFLSSAADGLNCGIQVALIAFTLRAPAVHPTLNSLLGAISLAAYAMEYPTILVLASNRFIAVVFPKKMDLIFDKRKTMIILILCCLFGAFNGALCLSGEIEYLWDPSIPTFYFTTATHQISLRRNSAPVALFPDIYTVGNLGLFMVQSRI
;
A
#
# COMPACT_ATOMS: atom_id res chain seq x y z
N MET A 1 -6.27 29.64 6.88
CA MET A 1 -6.14 28.29 7.47
C MET A 1 -7.48 27.61 7.32
N ALA A 2 -7.51 26.39 6.81
CA ALA A 2 -8.72 25.57 6.84
C ALA A 2 -9.07 25.31 8.31
N ASN A 3 -10.29 25.62 8.73
CA ASN A 3 -10.72 25.35 10.10
C ASN A 3 -11.15 23.88 10.20
N TYR A 4 -10.22 23.00 10.51
CA TYR A 4 -10.53 21.63 10.88
C TYR A 4 -11.19 21.62 12.26
N GLU A 5 -12.24 20.81 12.44
CA GLU A 5 -12.95 20.70 13.73
C GLU A 5 -12.08 20.10 14.85
N TYR A 6 -10.98 19.42 14.49
CA TYR A 6 -10.14 18.71 15.44
C TYR A 6 -8.93 19.56 15.89
N PRO A 7 -8.77 19.86 17.19
CA PRO A 7 -7.73 20.78 17.67
C PRO A 7 -6.29 20.24 17.52
N PHE A 8 -6.12 18.92 17.34
CA PHE A 8 -4.79 18.31 17.14
C PHE A 8 -4.46 18.01 15.67
N HIS A 9 -5.28 18.51 14.74
CA HIS A 9 -5.15 18.20 13.32
C HIS A 9 -3.79 18.59 12.75
N ASP A 10 -3.35 19.82 12.99
CA ASP A 10 -2.07 20.34 12.49
C ASP A 10 -0.88 19.57 13.06
N HIS A 11 -0.92 19.22 14.36
CA HIS A 11 0.13 18.43 15.00
C HIS A 11 0.22 17.02 14.42
N PHE A 12 -0.92 16.39 14.15
CA PHE A 12 -0.97 15.09 13.51
C PHE A 12 -0.38 15.15 12.09
N PHE A 13 -0.73 16.18 11.31
CA PHE A 13 -0.24 16.35 9.94
C PHE A 13 1.27 16.55 9.90
N VAL A 14 1.79 17.43 10.77
CA VAL A 14 3.23 17.67 10.89
C VAL A 14 3.97 16.39 11.30
N PHE A 15 3.46 15.66 12.30
CA PHE A 15 4.03 14.39 12.71
C PHE A 15 4.03 13.35 11.57
N TYR A 16 2.92 13.24 10.85
CA TYR A 16 2.79 12.28 9.75
C TYR A 16 3.69 12.62 8.57
N ILE A 17 3.81 13.90 8.19
CA ILE A 17 4.76 14.36 7.16
C ILE A 17 6.19 14.03 7.60
N PHE A 18 6.54 14.29 8.86
CA PHE A 18 7.86 14.01 9.39
C PHE A 18 8.18 12.51 9.36
N LEU A 19 7.31 11.68 9.94
CA LEU A 19 7.47 10.23 9.97
C LEU A 19 7.47 9.63 8.56
N GLY A 20 6.50 10.00 7.73
CA GLY A 20 6.38 9.53 6.34
C GLY A 20 7.60 9.91 5.51
N SER A 21 8.18 11.11 5.72
CA SER A 21 9.41 11.54 5.05
C SER A 21 10.62 10.72 5.49
N ILE A 22 10.74 10.39 6.77
CA ILE A 22 11.80 9.48 7.27
C ILE A 22 11.65 8.10 6.63
N LEU A 23 10.45 7.53 6.65
CA LEU A 23 10.18 6.21 6.05
C LEU A 23 10.45 6.19 4.54
N LEU A 24 10.07 7.25 3.83
CA LEU A 24 10.37 7.43 2.41
C LEU A 24 11.89 7.43 2.17
N VAL A 25 12.65 8.22 2.94
CA VAL A 25 14.11 8.26 2.83
C VAL A 25 14.73 6.89 3.13
N LEU A 26 14.28 6.18 4.16
CA LEU A 26 14.79 4.85 4.51
C LEU A 26 14.53 3.83 3.38
N ASN A 27 13.37 3.86 2.75
CA ASN A 27 13.04 3.01 1.62
C ASN A 27 13.91 3.34 0.39
N LEU A 28 14.09 4.62 0.08
CA LEU A 28 14.98 5.05 -1.00
C LEU A 28 16.44 4.65 -0.74
N GLN A 29 16.92 4.77 0.50
CA GLN A 29 18.26 4.32 0.88
C GLN A 29 18.42 2.80 0.72
N THR A 30 17.43 2.02 1.14
CA THR A 30 17.41 0.56 0.97
C THR A 30 17.52 0.18 -0.51
N MET A 31 16.71 0.82 -1.36
CA MET A 31 16.77 0.63 -2.81
C MET A 31 18.14 0.99 -3.38
N MET A 32 18.72 2.13 -2.97
CA MET A 32 20.04 2.57 -3.44
C MET A 32 21.16 1.60 -3.03
N VAL A 33 21.18 1.14 -1.78
CA VAL A 33 22.17 0.19 -1.25
C VAL A 33 22.11 -1.13 -2.02
N ILE A 34 20.91 -1.68 -2.20
CA ILE A 34 20.70 -2.94 -2.92
C ILE A 34 21.11 -2.81 -4.39
N ARG A 35 20.75 -1.70 -5.04
CA ARG A 35 21.06 -1.47 -6.46
C ARG A 35 22.55 -1.24 -6.71
N ARG A 36 23.26 -0.57 -5.79
CA ARG A 36 24.71 -0.32 -5.90
C ARG A 36 25.54 -1.58 -5.64
N SER A 37 25.06 -2.50 -4.80
CA SER A 37 25.81 -3.70 -4.44
C SER A 37 25.50 -4.88 -5.37
N LYS A 38 26.44 -5.21 -6.27
CA LYS A 38 26.35 -6.40 -7.13
C LYS A 38 26.14 -7.70 -6.32
N ARG A 39 26.78 -7.81 -5.15
CA ARG A 39 26.67 -9.01 -4.27
C ARG A 39 25.25 -9.17 -3.73
N LEU A 40 24.62 -8.08 -3.30
CA LEU A 40 23.25 -8.12 -2.80
C LEU A 40 22.26 -8.41 -3.93
N TRP A 41 22.44 -7.78 -5.09
CA TRP A 41 21.55 -7.96 -6.24
C TRP A 41 21.52 -9.40 -6.79
N VAL A 42 22.55 -10.20 -6.55
CA VAL A 42 22.58 -11.63 -6.96
C VAL A 42 21.55 -12.45 -6.19
N LEU A 43 21.30 -12.12 -4.93
CA LEU A 43 20.42 -12.87 -4.04
C LEU A 43 18.95 -12.53 -4.29
N SER A 44 18.12 -13.57 -4.44
CA SER A 44 16.68 -13.42 -4.74
C SER A 44 15.92 -12.64 -3.66
N ALA A 45 16.23 -12.87 -2.38
CA ALA A 45 15.64 -12.16 -1.25
C ALA A 45 15.78 -10.63 -1.37
N TYR A 46 16.95 -10.14 -1.80
CA TYR A 46 17.20 -8.70 -1.90
C TYR A 46 16.46 -8.06 -3.07
N ARG A 47 16.12 -8.83 -4.12
CA ARG A 47 15.25 -8.33 -5.20
C ARG A 47 13.80 -8.19 -4.75
N LEU A 48 13.33 -9.11 -3.89
CA LEU A 48 12.02 -9.01 -3.25
C LEU A 48 11.95 -7.83 -2.28
N ILE A 49 12.99 -7.66 -1.45
CA ILE A 49 13.10 -6.49 -0.56
C ILE A 49 13.14 -5.20 -1.37
N PHE A 50 13.87 -5.16 -2.50
CA PHE A 50 13.89 -3.99 -3.38
C PHE A 50 12.50 -3.62 -3.90
N LEU A 51 11.69 -4.61 -4.31
CA LEU A 51 10.32 -4.35 -4.77
C LEU A 51 9.42 -3.87 -3.62
N SER A 52 9.50 -4.50 -2.44
CA SER A 52 8.78 -4.06 -1.25
C SER A 52 9.11 -2.61 -0.91
N SER A 53 10.41 -2.27 -0.81
CA SER A 53 10.83 -0.90 -0.53
C SER A 53 10.40 0.11 -1.60
N ALA A 54 10.27 -0.32 -2.86
CA ALA A 54 9.73 0.52 -3.92
C ALA A 54 8.24 0.79 -3.74
N ALA A 55 7.46 -0.23 -3.36
CA ALA A 55 6.04 -0.10 -3.04
C ALA A 55 5.82 0.77 -1.79
N ASP A 56 6.51 0.47 -0.69
CA ASP A 56 6.50 1.23 0.56
C ASP A 56 6.87 2.70 0.32
N GLY A 57 7.93 2.94 -0.46
CA GLY A 57 8.37 4.28 -0.82
C GLY A 57 7.32 5.04 -1.65
N LEU A 58 6.68 4.38 -2.61
CA LEU A 58 5.60 4.99 -3.39
C LEU A 58 4.40 5.35 -2.50
N ASN A 59 4.00 4.44 -1.62
CA ASN A 59 2.88 4.64 -0.70
C ASN A 59 3.16 5.80 0.28
N CYS A 60 4.34 5.81 0.92
CA CYS A 60 4.77 6.90 1.80
C CYS A 60 4.81 8.24 1.07
N GLY A 61 5.36 8.25 -0.16
CA GLY A 61 5.44 9.47 -0.97
C GLY A 61 4.06 10.07 -1.28
N ILE A 62 3.09 9.21 -1.61
CA ILE A 62 1.71 9.63 -1.89
C ILE A 62 1.03 10.19 -0.63
N GLN A 63 1.16 9.51 0.51
CA GLN A 63 0.58 9.97 1.77
C GLN A 63 1.16 11.32 2.20
N VAL A 64 2.49 11.48 2.12
CA VAL A 64 3.16 12.76 2.42
C VAL A 64 2.67 13.86 1.47
N ALA A 65 2.55 13.57 0.17
CA ALA A 65 2.09 14.54 -0.81
C ALA A 65 0.63 14.98 -0.54
N LEU A 66 -0.27 14.03 -0.28
CA LEU A 66 -1.68 14.31 0.03
C LEU A 66 -1.82 15.17 1.28
N ILE A 67 -1.15 14.79 2.36
CA ILE A 67 -1.19 15.52 3.63
C ILE A 67 -0.63 16.93 3.45
N ALA A 68 0.48 17.07 2.71
CA ALA A 68 1.06 18.38 2.39
C ALA A 68 0.12 19.26 1.57
N PHE A 69 -0.59 18.70 0.58
CA PHE A 69 -1.60 19.42 -0.19
C PHE A 69 -2.79 19.83 0.68
N THR A 70 -3.22 18.96 1.59
CA THR A 70 -4.38 19.23 2.44
C THR A 70 -4.08 20.09 3.66
N LEU A 71 -2.81 20.30 4.01
CA LEU A 71 -2.40 21.08 5.19
C LEU A 71 -3.03 22.48 5.25
N ARG A 72 -3.22 23.13 4.09
CA ARG A 72 -3.75 24.50 4.01
C ARG A 72 -5.14 24.59 3.38
N ALA A 73 -5.56 23.57 2.64
CA ALA A 73 -6.82 23.53 1.92
C ALA A 73 -7.48 22.16 2.13
N PRO A 74 -8.70 22.08 2.67
CA PRO A 74 -9.32 20.81 3.04
C PRO A 74 -9.96 20.11 1.83
N ALA A 75 -9.47 20.38 0.62
CA ALA A 75 -10.02 19.87 -0.62
C ALA A 75 -8.89 19.47 -1.56
N VAL A 76 -8.91 18.19 -1.97
CA VAL A 76 -8.11 17.68 -3.08
C VAL A 76 -9.02 17.57 -4.28
N HIS A 77 -8.53 17.93 -5.47
CA HIS A 77 -9.29 17.76 -6.70
C HIS A 77 -9.73 16.28 -6.87
N PRO A 78 -11.01 15.98 -7.17
CA PRO A 78 -11.53 14.60 -7.16
C PRO A 78 -10.71 13.63 -8.02
N THR A 79 -10.33 14.04 -9.23
CA THR A 79 -9.49 13.22 -10.13
C THR A 79 -8.11 12.94 -9.56
N LEU A 80 -7.51 13.91 -8.86
CA LEU A 80 -6.20 13.74 -8.24
C LEU A 80 -6.31 12.81 -7.02
N ASN A 81 -7.38 12.94 -6.24
CA ASN A 81 -7.63 12.09 -5.08
C ASN A 81 -7.83 10.62 -5.51
N SER A 82 -8.70 10.37 -6.49
CA SER A 82 -8.93 9.05 -7.06
C SER A 82 -7.65 8.44 -7.65
N LEU A 83 -6.87 9.22 -8.39
CA LEU A 83 -5.60 8.74 -8.96
C LEU A 83 -4.58 8.38 -7.86
N LEU A 84 -4.36 9.27 -6.89
CA LEU A 84 -3.40 9.03 -5.82
C LEU A 84 -3.82 7.87 -4.92
N GLY A 85 -5.12 7.73 -4.66
CA GLY A 85 -5.70 6.60 -3.97
C GLY A 85 -5.50 5.28 -4.72
N ALA A 86 -5.77 5.25 -6.03
CA ALA A 86 -5.52 4.06 -6.84
C ALA A 86 -4.05 3.64 -6.84
N ILE A 87 -3.11 4.60 -6.90
CA ILE A 87 -1.67 4.29 -6.84
C ILE A 87 -1.28 3.81 -5.43
N SER A 88 -1.81 4.43 -4.36
CA SER A 88 -1.56 4.01 -2.97
C SER A 88 -2.08 2.59 -2.75
N LEU A 89 -3.29 2.26 -3.22
CA LEU A 89 -3.82 0.90 -3.13
C LEU A 89 -2.99 -0.08 -3.97
N ALA A 90 -2.57 0.30 -5.18
CA ALA A 90 -1.74 -0.56 -6.02
C ALA A 90 -0.40 -0.91 -5.34
N ALA A 91 0.22 0.07 -4.70
CA ALA A 91 1.45 -0.12 -3.92
C ALA A 91 1.21 -1.06 -2.73
N TYR A 92 0.18 -0.77 -1.93
CA TYR A 92 -0.18 -1.58 -0.77
C TYR A 92 -0.55 -3.03 -1.14
N ALA A 93 -1.36 -3.22 -2.18
CA ALA A 93 -1.78 -4.53 -2.66
C ALA A 93 -0.60 -5.39 -3.16
N MET A 94 0.43 -4.75 -3.73
CA MET A 94 1.65 -5.42 -4.21
C MET A 94 2.49 -6.02 -3.07
N GLU A 95 2.42 -5.45 -1.87
CA GLU A 95 3.21 -5.90 -0.72
C GLU A 95 2.78 -7.28 -0.23
N TYR A 96 1.48 -7.59 -0.23
CA TYR A 96 0.97 -8.88 0.24
C TYR A 96 1.63 -10.10 -0.43
N PRO A 97 1.59 -10.25 -1.77
CA PRO A 97 2.27 -11.37 -2.43
C PRO A 97 3.79 -11.27 -2.27
N THR A 98 4.36 -10.06 -2.23
CA THR A 98 5.81 -9.86 -2.08
C THR A 98 6.31 -10.37 -0.74
N ILE A 99 5.63 -10.04 0.36
CA ILE A 99 5.95 -10.48 1.73
C ILE A 99 5.77 -12.00 1.85
N LEU A 100 4.69 -12.57 1.29
CA LEU A 100 4.47 -14.02 1.29
C LEU A 100 5.59 -14.77 0.57
N VAL A 101 6.00 -14.27 -0.60
CA VAL A 101 7.10 -14.84 -1.38
C VAL A 101 8.43 -14.68 -0.63
N LEU A 102 8.66 -13.53 0.01
CA LEU A 102 9.86 -13.31 0.83
C LEU A 102 9.93 -14.25 2.04
N ALA A 103 8.82 -14.46 2.73
CA ALA A 103 8.72 -15.43 3.83
C ALA A 103 9.03 -16.85 3.33
N SER A 104 8.45 -17.24 2.19
CA SER A 104 8.71 -18.54 1.54
C SER A 104 10.18 -18.68 1.12
N ASN A 105 10.77 -17.62 0.58
CA ASN A 105 12.18 -17.56 0.21
C ASN A 105 13.10 -17.81 1.41
N ARG A 106 12.82 -17.17 2.55
CA ARG A 106 13.58 -17.39 3.79
C ARG A 106 13.36 -18.78 4.37
N PHE A 107 12.13 -19.28 4.35
CA PHE A 107 11.81 -20.63 4.80
C PHE A 107 12.59 -21.69 3.99
N ILE A 108 12.59 -21.59 2.66
CA ILE A 108 13.30 -22.53 1.78
C ILE A 108 14.82 -22.42 1.97
N ALA A 109 15.35 -21.21 2.15
CA ALA A 109 16.78 -21.02 2.41
C ALA A 109 17.26 -21.74 3.67
N VAL A 110 16.42 -21.82 4.71
CA VAL A 110 16.74 -22.48 5.98
C VAL A 110 16.48 -24.00 5.90
N VAL A 111 15.30 -24.41 5.43
CA VAL A 111 14.88 -25.82 5.47
C VAL A 111 15.47 -26.64 4.32
N PHE A 112 15.59 -26.05 3.13
CA PHE A 112 16.04 -26.73 1.91
C PHE A 112 17.10 -25.91 1.14
N PRO A 113 18.26 -25.59 1.73
CA PRO A 113 19.26 -24.73 1.11
C PRO A 113 19.72 -25.22 -0.26
N LYS A 114 19.85 -26.54 -0.45
CA LYS A 114 20.24 -27.16 -1.73
C LYS A 114 19.21 -26.96 -2.86
N LYS A 115 17.95 -26.67 -2.53
CA LYS A 115 16.86 -26.44 -3.49
C LYS A 115 16.64 -24.94 -3.76
N MET A 116 17.39 -24.05 -3.12
CA MET A 116 17.20 -22.61 -3.22
C MET A 116 17.36 -22.11 -4.65
N ASP A 117 18.45 -22.47 -5.33
CA ASP A 117 18.71 -22.07 -6.72
C ASP A 117 17.73 -22.72 -7.70
N LEU A 118 17.16 -23.88 -7.33
CA LEU A 118 16.12 -24.51 -8.14
C LEU A 118 14.81 -23.74 -8.08
N ILE A 119 14.40 -23.25 -6.90
CA ILE A 119 13.09 -22.59 -6.71
C ILE A 119 13.19 -21.09 -7.00
N PHE A 120 14.22 -20.43 -6.50
CA PHE A 120 14.44 -18.97 -6.55
C PHE A 120 15.64 -18.58 -7.42
N ASP A 121 15.74 -19.16 -8.61
CA ASP A 121 16.67 -18.68 -9.63
C ASP A 121 16.33 -17.23 -10.04
N LYS A 122 17.30 -16.53 -10.66
CA LYS A 122 17.14 -15.19 -11.20
C LYS A 122 15.94 -15.06 -12.12
N ARG A 123 15.76 -15.98 -13.08
CA ARG A 123 14.63 -15.89 -14.02
C ARG A 123 13.29 -16.06 -13.31
N LYS A 124 13.18 -17.04 -12.41
CA LYS A 124 11.97 -17.34 -11.64
C LYS A 124 11.61 -16.19 -10.70
N THR A 125 12.60 -15.65 -10.01
CA THR A 125 12.43 -14.48 -9.13
C THR A 125 11.89 -13.29 -9.91
N MET A 126 12.43 -12.99 -11.11
CA MET A 126 11.91 -11.88 -11.92
C MET A 126 10.46 -12.10 -12.37
N ILE A 127 10.09 -13.34 -12.74
CA ILE A 127 8.69 -13.67 -13.07
C ILE A 127 7.78 -13.43 -11.86
N ILE A 128 8.19 -13.85 -10.67
CA ILE A 128 7.41 -13.64 -9.45
C ILE A 128 7.24 -12.14 -9.15
N LEU A 129 8.30 -11.33 -9.32
CA LEU A 129 8.21 -9.88 -9.15
C LEU A 129 7.20 -9.25 -10.13
N ILE A 130 7.21 -9.68 -11.40
CA ILE A 130 6.24 -9.22 -12.40
C ILE A 130 4.82 -9.59 -11.97
N LEU A 131 4.59 -10.81 -11.48
CA LEU A 131 3.27 -11.23 -10.98
C LEU A 131 2.82 -10.39 -9.77
N CYS A 132 3.72 -10.05 -8.85
CA CYS A 132 3.40 -9.16 -7.73
C CYS A 132 3.00 -7.77 -8.23
N CYS A 133 3.75 -7.20 -9.19
CA CYS A 133 3.42 -5.91 -9.80
C CYS A 133 2.07 -5.96 -10.53
N LEU A 134 1.77 -7.03 -11.27
CA LEU A 134 0.49 -7.20 -11.96
C LEU A 134 -0.67 -7.30 -10.97
N PHE A 135 -0.48 -7.99 -9.84
CA PHE A 135 -1.47 -8.05 -8.77
C PHE A 135 -1.76 -6.65 -8.19
N GLY A 136 -0.72 -5.87 -7.89
CA GLY A 136 -0.88 -4.49 -7.44
C GLY A 136 -1.58 -3.61 -8.50
N ALA A 137 -1.13 -3.68 -9.75
CA ALA A 137 -1.71 -2.92 -10.86
C ALA A 137 -3.19 -3.27 -11.11
N PHE A 138 -3.56 -4.55 -10.98
CA PHE A 138 -4.95 -4.99 -11.09
C PHE A 138 -5.84 -4.35 -10.01
N ASN A 139 -5.40 -4.36 -8.75
CA ASN A 139 -6.13 -3.71 -7.66
C ASN A 139 -6.21 -2.19 -7.84
N GLY A 140 -5.14 -1.54 -8.32
CA GLY A 140 -5.17 -0.12 -8.67
C GLY A 140 -6.14 0.19 -9.82
N ALA A 141 -6.19 -0.66 -10.85
CA ALA A 141 -7.09 -0.51 -11.98
C ALA A 141 -8.56 -0.68 -11.57
N LEU A 142 -8.86 -1.61 -10.65
CA LEU A 142 -10.18 -1.72 -10.03
C LEU A 142 -10.56 -0.43 -9.30
N CYS A 143 -9.61 0.25 -8.66
CA CYS A 143 -9.89 1.55 -8.06
C CYS A 143 -10.21 2.67 -9.04
N LEU A 144 -9.71 2.57 -10.27
CA LEU A 144 -10.00 3.51 -11.35
C LEU A 144 -11.27 3.15 -12.13
N SER A 145 -11.87 1.98 -11.91
CA SER A 145 -13.10 1.58 -12.60
C SER A 145 -14.34 2.35 -12.12
N GLY A 146 -14.26 2.97 -10.94
CA GLY A 146 -15.37 3.69 -10.31
C GLY A 146 -16.32 2.80 -9.51
N GLU A 147 -16.12 1.47 -9.48
CA GLU A 147 -16.92 0.56 -8.65
C GLU A 147 -16.51 0.58 -7.17
N ILE A 148 -15.20 0.73 -6.92
CA ILE A 148 -14.60 0.78 -5.58
C ILE A 148 -13.53 1.87 -5.61
N GLU A 149 -13.76 3.07 -5.09
CA GLU A 149 -12.70 4.08 -5.04
C GLU A 149 -12.02 4.04 -3.67
N TYR A 150 -10.71 4.27 -3.64
CA TYR A 150 -9.93 4.47 -2.43
C TYR A 150 -9.60 5.96 -2.36
N LEU A 151 -10.23 6.71 -1.45
CA LEU A 151 -10.12 8.17 -1.41
C LEU A 151 -9.52 8.65 -0.10
N TRP A 152 -8.76 9.74 -0.15
CA TRP A 152 -8.25 10.45 1.02
C TRP A 152 -9.33 11.39 1.58
N ASP A 153 -9.62 11.27 2.88
CA ASP A 153 -10.41 12.26 3.62
C ASP A 153 -9.46 13.14 4.44
N PRO A 154 -9.36 14.45 4.18
CA PRO A 154 -8.56 15.34 5.02
C PRO A 154 -9.23 15.60 6.38
N SER A 155 -10.53 15.36 6.57
CA SER A 155 -11.23 15.58 7.85
C SER A 155 -10.87 14.50 8.87
N ILE A 156 -10.70 13.27 8.38
CA ILE A 156 -10.23 12.11 9.12
C ILE A 156 -9.03 11.61 8.34
N PRO A 157 -7.77 11.95 8.70
CA PRO A 157 -6.59 11.76 7.85
C PRO A 157 -6.24 10.29 7.61
N THR A 158 -7.06 9.66 6.78
CA THR A 158 -7.03 8.26 6.40
C THR A 158 -7.60 8.16 5.00
N PHE A 159 -7.17 7.12 4.30
CA PHE A 159 -7.90 6.66 3.13
C PHE A 159 -9.12 5.84 3.56
N TYR A 160 -10.16 5.85 2.73
CA TYR A 160 -11.36 5.05 2.90
C TYR A 160 -11.89 4.56 1.55
N PHE A 161 -12.67 3.49 1.58
CA PHE A 161 -13.32 2.93 0.39
C PHE A 161 -14.72 3.52 0.18
N THR A 162 -15.04 3.94 -1.06
CA THR A 162 -16.39 4.41 -1.45
C THR A 162 -17.24 3.25 -1.97
N THR A 163 -17.78 2.41 -1.11
CA THR A 163 -18.81 1.45 -1.57
C THR A 163 -20.13 2.18 -1.83
N ALA A 164 -20.59 2.18 -3.08
CA ALA A 164 -21.91 2.68 -3.50
C ALA A 164 -23.10 1.80 -3.04
N THR A 165 -22.94 0.98 -2.01
CA THR A 165 -24.03 0.15 -1.44
C THR A 165 -24.26 0.32 0.05
N HIS A 166 -23.69 1.32 0.71
CA HIS A 166 -24.32 1.91 1.89
C HIS A 166 -23.65 3.25 2.22
N GLN A 167 -24.46 4.30 2.37
CA GLN A 167 -24.09 5.54 3.03
C GLN A 167 -23.35 5.25 4.35
N ILE A 168 -22.02 5.34 4.37
CA ILE A 168 -21.26 5.61 5.60
C ILE A 168 -21.17 7.14 5.74
N SER A 169 -22.34 7.77 5.78
CA SER A 169 -22.51 9.21 5.96
C SER A 169 -23.93 9.43 6.50
N LEU A 170 -24.16 8.97 7.74
CA LEU A 170 -25.10 9.54 8.73
C LEU A 170 -25.24 8.72 10.03
N ARG A 171 -24.58 7.57 10.18
CA ARG A 171 -24.70 6.75 11.40
C ARG A 171 -23.35 6.29 11.97
N ARG A 172 -22.50 7.26 12.33
CA ARG A 172 -21.26 7.02 13.12
C ARG A 172 -21.39 7.48 14.57
N ASN A 173 -22.61 7.57 15.09
CA ASN A 173 -22.88 7.57 16.52
C ASN A 173 -23.20 6.12 16.90
N SER A 174 -22.43 5.54 17.83
CA SER A 174 -22.56 4.21 18.45
C SER A 174 -21.93 3.00 17.73
N ALA A 175 -20.60 2.90 17.71
CA ALA A 175 -19.89 1.61 17.92
C ALA A 175 -18.39 1.87 18.17
N PRO A 176 -17.76 1.16 19.12
CA PRO A 176 -16.36 1.36 19.46
C PRO A 176 -15.44 0.87 18.35
N VAL A 177 -14.35 1.60 18.15
CA VAL A 177 -13.24 1.34 17.22
C VAL A 177 -12.83 -0.13 17.28
N ALA A 178 -13.20 -0.90 16.26
CA ALA A 178 -12.70 -2.25 16.05
C ALA A 178 -11.26 -2.15 15.53
N LEU A 179 -10.33 -2.76 16.26
CA LEU A 179 -8.89 -2.60 16.17
C LEU A 179 -8.23 -3.19 14.90
N PHE A 180 -8.99 -3.64 13.90
CA PHE A 180 -8.45 -4.28 12.68
C PHE A 180 -9.37 -4.07 11.46
N PRO A 181 -9.30 -2.91 10.77
CA PRO A 181 -9.98 -2.72 9.48
C PRO A 181 -9.33 -3.49 8.32
N ASP A 182 -8.07 -3.92 8.45
CA ASP A 182 -7.27 -4.50 7.34
C ASP A 182 -7.59 -5.96 6.99
N ILE A 183 -8.21 -6.72 7.90
CA ILE A 183 -8.60 -8.12 7.63
C ILE A 183 -9.98 -8.18 6.94
N TYR A 184 -10.84 -7.19 7.17
CA TYR A 184 -12.19 -7.13 6.60
C TYR A 184 -12.20 -6.81 5.10
N THR A 185 -11.26 -6.01 4.62
CA THR A 185 -11.18 -5.57 3.22
C THR A 185 -10.77 -6.71 2.28
N VAL A 186 -9.85 -7.58 2.70
CA VAL A 186 -9.42 -8.75 1.90
C VAL A 186 -10.44 -9.90 1.97
N GLY A 187 -11.04 -10.12 3.15
CA GLY A 187 -12.14 -11.08 3.30
C GLY A 187 -13.33 -10.75 2.43
N ASN A 188 -13.68 -9.46 2.32
CA ASN A 188 -14.77 -8.99 1.47
C ASN A 188 -14.45 -9.05 -0.02
N LEU A 189 -13.21 -8.83 -0.46
CA LEU A 189 -12.85 -8.97 -1.90
C LEU A 189 -12.92 -10.43 -2.37
N GLY A 190 -12.46 -11.37 -1.53
CA GLY A 190 -12.58 -12.80 -1.77
C GLY A 190 -14.04 -13.29 -1.74
N LEU A 191 -14.85 -12.78 -0.79
CA LEU A 191 -16.29 -13.03 -0.77
C LEU A 191 -17.00 -12.43 -1.99
N PHE A 192 -16.63 -11.24 -2.45
CA PHE A 192 -17.22 -10.62 -3.65
C PHE A 192 -16.97 -11.45 -4.91
N MET A 193 -15.75 -11.99 -5.07
CA MET A 193 -15.41 -12.85 -6.22
C MET A 193 -16.13 -14.21 -6.19
N VAL A 194 -16.49 -14.71 -5.02
CA VAL A 194 -17.25 -15.97 -4.86
C VAL A 194 -18.76 -15.72 -4.99
N GLN A 195 -19.25 -14.58 -4.50
CA GLN A 195 -20.67 -14.26 -4.45
C GLN A 195 -21.19 -13.65 -5.75
N SER A 196 -20.33 -13.12 -6.64
CA SER A 196 -20.71 -12.70 -7.99
C SER A 196 -20.93 -13.87 -8.97
N ARG A 197 -20.91 -15.12 -8.49
CA ARG A 197 -21.09 -16.36 -9.30
C ARG A 197 -22.25 -17.24 -8.84
N ILE A 198 -23.12 -16.77 -7.94
CA ILE A 198 -24.37 -17.43 -7.52
C ILE A 198 -25.52 -16.49 -7.84
#